data_AF-A0A2S8X6R7-F1
#
_entry.id   AF-A0A2S8X6R7-F1
#
_cell.length_a   1.000
_cell.length_b   1.000
_cell.length_c   1.000
_cell.angle_alpha   90.00
_cell.angle_beta   90.00
_cell.angle_gamma   90.00
#
_symmetry.space_group_name_H-M   'P 1'
#
loop_
_entity.id
_entity.type
_entity.pdbx_description
1 polymer ?
#
loop_
_entity_poly.entity_id
_entity_poly.type
_entity_poly.pdbx_seq_one_letter_code
_entity_poly.pdbx_strand_id
1 'polypeptide(L)'
;MNRAWTLNVSVRSVEREPFWYAPQTPWQIQGQGFRVKFHTNRAIDLLAQDRLLVTVGEEGTANWAAFIGTIVECEPDSLLLYTSPQYEAQLMDIRRLEREFSPLASILGAQHVIETLGYFPPFHYDEITDVQLETVQNIQSLSLVLTHNADQEWEQQVHFHFEHIQQEMFSPMEASNVCLQLSFTYAADQIRVNLDAVSGFSATFLCSTIHIQFH
;
A
#
# COMPACT_ATOMS: atom_id res chain seq x y z
N MET A 1 12.93 6.85 10.36
CA MET A 1 11.80 6.24 11.08
C MET A 1 10.60 7.17 10.96
N ASN A 2 9.63 6.79 10.13
CA ASN A 2 8.42 7.58 9.93
C ASN A 2 7.53 7.42 11.15
N ARG A 3 7.34 8.52 11.90
CA ARG A 3 6.42 8.56 13.03
C ARG A 3 4.99 8.29 12.54
N ALA A 4 4.17 7.74 13.43
CA ALA A 4 2.72 7.70 13.24
C ALA A 4 2.22 9.09 12.82
N TRP A 5 1.76 9.21 11.57
CA TRP A 5 1.18 10.43 11.04
C TRP A 5 -0.33 10.30 11.18
N THR A 6 -0.92 11.18 11.98
CA THR A 6 -2.37 11.18 12.26
C THR A 6 -2.86 12.61 12.21
N LEU A 7 -3.86 12.93 11.38
CA LEU A 7 -4.46 14.25 11.25
C LEU A 7 -5.96 14.17 11.53
N ASN A 8 -6.43 15.00 12.47
CA ASN A 8 -7.86 15.27 12.59
C ASN A 8 -8.23 16.39 11.60
N VAL A 9 -9.28 16.18 10.82
CA VAL A 9 -9.70 17.10 9.76
C VAL A 9 -11.15 17.50 9.92
N SER A 10 -11.51 18.61 9.27
CA SER A 10 -12.89 18.96 8.99
C SER A 10 -13.02 19.24 7.50
N VAL A 11 -13.74 18.35 6.81
CA VAL A 11 -13.91 18.39 5.36
C VAL A 11 -14.83 19.55 4.99
N ARG A 12 -14.41 20.33 3.99
CA ARG A 12 -15.14 21.46 3.41
C ARG A 12 -15.93 21.02 2.18
N SER A 13 -15.31 20.23 1.33
CA SER A 13 -15.95 19.70 0.13
C SER A 13 -15.28 18.39 -0.31
N VAL A 14 -16.06 17.60 -1.04
CA VAL A 14 -15.62 16.41 -1.75
C VAL A 14 -16.08 16.55 -3.19
N GLU A 15 -15.15 16.45 -4.13
CA GLU A 15 -15.41 16.53 -5.56
C GLU A 15 -14.91 15.25 -6.23
N ARG A 16 -15.73 14.65 -7.09
CA ARG A 16 -15.27 13.56 -7.97
C ARG A 16 -14.26 14.13 -8.95
N GLU A 17 -13.07 13.55 -8.99
CA GLU A 17 -12.01 13.93 -9.92
C GLU A 17 -11.44 12.70 -10.62
N PRO A 18 -11.52 12.60 -11.96
CA PRO A 18 -10.92 11.49 -12.68
C PRO A 18 -9.40 11.59 -12.62
N PHE A 19 -8.74 10.45 -12.57
CA PHE A 19 -7.29 10.38 -12.66
C PHE A 19 -6.87 9.18 -13.49
N TRP A 20 -5.58 9.09 -13.80
CA TRP A 20 -5.02 7.96 -14.53
C TRP A 20 -4.11 7.17 -13.59
N TYR A 21 -4.44 5.90 -13.40
CA TYR A 21 -3.48 4.92 -12.93
C TYR A 21 -2.47 4.65 -14.02
N ALA A 22 -1.22 4.44 -13.63
CA ALA A 22 -0.12 4.22 -14.56
C ALA A 22 -0.03 5.31 -15.66
N PRO A 23 -0.05 6.61 -15.32
CA PRO A 23 -0.12 7.66 -16.33
C PRO A 23 1.08 7.57 -17.27
N GLN A 24 0.84 7.76 -18.57
CA GLN A 24 1.87 7.73 -19.62
C GLN A 24 2.46 6.35 -19.91
N THR A 25 1.86 5.27 -19.42
CA THR A 25 2.21 3.90 -19.83
C THR A 25 1.21 3.32 -20.84
N PRO A 26 1.58 2.26 -21.58
CA PRO A 26 0.64 1.53 -22.45
C PRO A 26 -0.57 0.92 -21.72
N TRP A 27 -0.46 0.64 -20.42
CA TRP A 27 -1.49 0.02 -19.56
C TRP A 27 -2.16 1.04 -18.62
N GLN A 28 -2.21 2.31 -19.01
CA GLN A 28 -2.87 3.34 -18.21
C GLN A 28 -4.38 3.05 -18.09
N ILE A 29 -4.92 3.18 -16.87
CA ILE A 29 -6.33 2.93 -16.58
C ILE A 29 -6.94 4.20 -16.01
N GLN A 30 -8.08 4.62 -16.53
CA GLN A 30 -8.81 5.75 -15.95
C GLN A 30 -9.52 5.31 -14.66
N GLY A 31 -9.18 5.97 -13.55
CA GLY A 31 -9.82 5.81 -12.26
C GLY A 31 -10.70 7.01 -11.88
N GLN A 32 -11.54 6.81 -10.87
CA GLN A 32 -12.31 7.87 -10.23
C GLN A 32 -11.77 8.09 -8.82
N GLY A 33 -11.23 9.26 -8.56
CA GLY A 33 -10.80 9.69 -7.23
C GLY A 33 -11.78 10.70 -6.62
N PHE A 34 -11.54 11.03 -5.37
CA PHE A 34 -12.29 12.01 -4.60
C PHE A 34 -11.33 13.06 -4.06
N ARG A 35 -11.43 14.28 -4.59
CA ARG A 35 -10.72 15.45 -4.09
C ARG A 35 -11.39 15.90 -2.79
N VAL A 36 -10.75 15.61 -1.66
CA VAL A 36 -11.22 15.99 -0.33
C VAL A 36 -10.49 17.25 0.09
N LYS A 37 -11.21 18.38 0.15
CA LYS A 37 -10.68 19.65 0.67
C LYS A 37 -11.03 19.76 2.14
N PHE A 38 -10.07 20.08 2.99
CA PHE A 38 -10.29 20.17 4.43
C PHE A 38 -9.53 21.34 5.06
N HIS A 39 -9.91 21.69 6.29
CA HIS A 39 -9.12 22.60 7.10
C HIS A 39 -8.01 21.84 7.82
N THR A 40 -6.79 22.34 7.71
CA THR A 40 -5.65 21.90 8.51
C THR A 40 -4.88 23.11 9.01
N ASN A 41 -4.40 23.05 10.24
CA ASN A 41 -3.51 24.04 10.84
C ASN A 41 -2.04 23.60 10.80
N ARG A 42 -1.75 22.45 10.19
CA ARG A 42 -0.40 21.90 10.07
C ARG A 42 -0.11 21.50 8.62
N ALA A 43 1.16 21.56 8.25
CA ALA A 43 1.62 21.06 6.96
C ALA A 43 1.29 19.57 6.80
N ILE A 44 0.90 19.21 5.58
CA ILE A 44 0.67 17.82 5.20
C ILE A 44 2.01 17.28 4.71
N ASP A 45 2.54 16.32 5.46
CA ASP A 45 3.74 15.56 5.12
C ASP A 45 3.29 14.17 4.66
N LEU A 46 2.61 14.13 3.52
CA LEU A 46 2.12 12.91 2.87
C LEU A 46 2.67 12.84 1.45
N LEU A 47 2.84 11.61 0.96
CA LEU A 47 3.33 11.35 -0.38
C LEU A 47 2.22 10.71 -1.22
N ALA A 48 2.30 10.86 -2.54
CA ALA A 48 1.52 10.03 -3.44
C ALA A 48 1.83 8.54 -3.15
N GLN A 49 0.82 7.69 -3.31
CA GLN A 49 0.84 6.26 -2.97
C GLN A 49 0.88 5.94 -1.46
N ASP A 50 0.86 6.95 -0.56
CA ASP A 50 0.62 6.69 0.85
C ASP A 50 -0.76 6.05 1.04
N ARG A 51 -0.80 5.01 1.88
CA ARG A 51 -2.03 4.38 2.32
C ARG A 51 -2.49 5.02 3.62
N LEU A 52 -3.72 5.50 3.61
CA LEU A 52 -4.37 6.12 4.75
C LEU A 52 -5.48 5.22 5.29
N LEU A 53 -5.52 5.03 6.60
CA LEU A 53 -6.74 4.68 7.29
C LEU A 53 -7.58 5.95 7.44
N VAL A 54 -8.73 5.96 6.76
CA VAL A 54 -9.70 7.05 6.77
C VAL A 54 -10.81 6.68 7.74
N THR A 55 -11.02 7.50 8.75
CA THR A 55 -12.11 7.32 9.73
C THR A 55 -13.18 8.38 9.51
N VAL A 56 -14.41 7.93 9.32
CA VAL A 56 -15.62 8.76 9.14
C VAL A 56 -16.58 8.53 10.30
N GLY A 57 -17.38 9.56 10.62
CA GLY A 57 -18.34 9.48 11.73
C GLY A 57 -17.68 9.41 13.11
N GLU A 58 -18.48 9.10 14.13
CA GLU A 58 -18.02 8.97 15.52
C GLU A 58 -17.93 7.50 15.91
N GLU A 59 -16.83 7.07 16.53
CA GLU A 59 -16.64 5.66 16.87
C GLU A 59 -17.80 5.10 17.70
N GLY A 60 -18.35 3.96 17.26
CA GLY A 60 -19.50 3.31 17.90
C GLY A 60 -20.88 3.80 17.45
N THR A 61 -20.97 4.75 16.51
CA THR A 61 -22.25 5.16 15.90
C THR A 61 -22.55 4.41 14.61
N ALA A 62 -23.81 4.45 14.14
CA ALA A 62 -24.24 3.75 12.93
C ALA A 62 -23.63 4.31 11.62
N ASN A 63 -23.14 5.55 11.64
CA ASN A 63 -22.45 6.20 10.52
C ASN A 63 -20.91 6.12 10.63
N TRP A 64 -20.39 5.37 11.61
CA TRP A 64 -18.98 5.13 11.73
C TRP A 64 -18.47 4.13 10.70
N ALA A 65 -17.35 4.45 10.08
CA ALA A 65 -16.57 3.47 9.32
C ALA A 65 -15.08 3.83 9.37
N ALA A 66 -14.25 2.81 9.22
CA ALA A 66 -12.82 2.95 8.95
C ALA A 66 -12.49 2.15 7.69
N PHE A 67 -11.81 2.78 6.73
CA PHE A 67 -11.47 2.16 5.45
C PHE A 67 -10.15 2.70 4.91
N ILE A 68 -9.56 1.99 3.96
CA ILE A 68 -8.31 2.39 3.33
C ILE A 68 -8.59 3.34 2.16
N GLY A 69 -7.85 4.44 2.12
CA GLY A 69 -7.74 5.31 0.96
C GLY A 69 -6.28 5.45 0.54
N THR A 70 -6.01 5.41 -0.77
CA THR A 70 -4.69 5.66 -1.32
C THR A 70 -4.60 7.10 -1.82
N ILE A 71 -3.53 7.80 -1.48
CA ILE A 71 -3.29 9.14 -1.98
C ILE A 71 -2.83 9.07 -3.44
N VAL A 72 -3.58 9.70 -4.33
CA VAL A 72 -3.16 9.90 -5.72
C VAL A 72 -2.31 11.17 -5.82
N GLU A 73 -2.76 12.25 -5.18
CA GLU A 73 -2.09 13.55 -5.20
C GLU A 73 -2.31 14.28 -3.86
N CYS A 74 -1.31 15.06 -3.44
CA CYS A 74 -1.34 15.84 -2.21
C CYS A 74 -1.15 17.32 -2.51
N GLU A 75 -2.05 18.15 -1.99
CA GLU A 75 -1.95 19.62 -1.97
C GLU A 75 -1.98 20.12 -0.51
N PRO A 76 -1.64 21.39 -0.23
CA PRO A 76 -1.56 21.89 1.16
C PRO A 76 -2.85 21.78 1.97
N ASP A 77 -4.02 21.84 1.34
CA ASP A 77 -5.34 21.83 1.98
C ASP A 77 -6.34 20.87 1.30
N SER A 78 -5.82 19.96 0.47
CA SER A 78 -6.61 18.96 -0.23
C SER A 78 -5.82 17.67 -0.47
N LEU A 79 -6.53 16.55 -0.56
CA LEU A 79 -5.99 15.26 -1.01
C LEU A 79 -6.87 14.72 -2.12
N LEU A 80 -6.27 14.22 -3.20
CA LEU A 80 -6.96 13.33 -4.12
C LEU A 80 -6.85 11.92 -3.58
N LEU A 81 -7.97 11.37 -3.10
CA LEU A 81 -8.04 10.04 -2.52
C LEU A 81 -8.70 9.07 -3.49
N TYR A 82 -8.06 7.94 -3.73
CA TYR A 82 -8.71 6.77 -4.29
C TYR A 82 -9.19 5.85 -3.17
N THR A 83 -10.46 5.50 -3.20
CA THR A 83 -11.09 4.55 -2.27
C THR A 83 -12.30 3.91 -2.95
N SER A 84 -12.88 2.89 -2.32
CA SER A 84 -14.10 2.26 -2.81
C SER A 84 -15.24 3.28 -2.92
N PRO A 85 -15.97 3.32 -4.07
CA PRO A 85 -17.10 4.24 -4.26
C PRO A 85 -18.21 4.11 -3.21
N GLN A 86 -18.31 2.98 -2.52
CA GLN A 86 -19.30 2.77 -1.46
C GLN A 86 -19.14 3.74 -0.28
N TYR A 87 -17.95 4.33 -0.11
CA TYR A 87 -17.65 5.28 0.96
C TYR A 87 -17.86 6.74 0.56
N GLU A 88 -18.22 7.02 -0.70
CA GLU A 88 -18.34 8.39 -1.22
C GLU A 88 -19.25 9.26 -0.36
N ALA A 89 -20.42 8.74 0.01
CA ALA A 89 -21.41 9.49 0.79
C ALA A 89 -20.88 9.90 2.17
N GLN A 90 -19.93 9.16 2.72
CA GLN A 90 -19.33 9.38 4.05
C GLN A 90 -18.06 10.25 3.99
N LEU A 91 -17.52 10.57 2.80
CA LEU A 91 -16.27 11.34 2.69
C LEU A 91 -16.40 12.76 3.24
N MET A 92 -17.61 13.34 3.26
CA MET A 92 -17.85 14.63 3.94
C MET A 92 -17.73 14.55 5.46
N ASP A 93 -17.84 13.35 6.03
CA ASP A 93 -17.80 13.09 7.47
C ASP A 93 -16.43 12.58 7.94
N ILE A 94 -15.37 12.70 7.13
CA ILE A 94 -14.01 12.32 7.56
C ILE A 94 -13.64 13.15 8.78
N ARG A 95 -13.28 12.44 9.85
CA ARG A 95 -12.81 13.03 11.11
C ARG A 95 -11.31 12.90 11.27
N ARG A 96 -10.74 11.79 10.80
CA ARG A 96 -9.35 11.42 11.04
C ARG A 96 -8.75 10.70 9.85
N LEU A 97 -7.50 11.06 9.56
CA LEU A 97 -6.66 10.43 8.55
C LEU A 97 -5.40 9.91 9.25
N GLU A 98 -5.05 8.66 9.05
CA GLU A 98 -3.85 8.05 9.63
C GLU A 98 -3.03 7.38 8.55
N ARG A 99 -1.72 7.61 8.51
CA ARG A 99 -0.85 6.87 7.59
C ARG A 99 -0.68 5.45 8.10
N GLU A 100 -1.22 4.50 7.35
CA GLU A 100 -1.04 3.06 7.57
C GLU A 100 0.33 2.62 7.06
N PHE A 101 0.72 3.08 5.87
CA PHE A 101 1.99 2.77 5.24
C PHE A 101 2.37 3.78 4.15
N SER A 102 3.67 3.93 3.89
CA SER A 102 4.20 4.75 2.80
C SER A 102 5.27 3.98 2.03
N PRO A 103 4.98 3.48 0.80
CA PRO A 103 5.96 2.76 0.00
C PRO A 103 7.22 3.59 -0.27
N LEU A 104 7.05 4.84 -0.70
CA LEU A 104 8.16 5.74 -1.04
C LEU A 104 9.07 6.05 0.15
N ALA A 105 8.55 6.04 1.37
CA ALA A 105 9.34 6.32 2.56
C ALA A 105 9.90 5.08 3.25
N SER A 106 9.51 3.87 2.83
CA SER A 106 9.79 2.64 3.59
C SER A 106 10.34 1.49 2.77
N ILE A 107 10.27 1.57 1.44
CA ILE A 107 10.78 0.54 0.54
C ILE A 107 11.84 1.15 -0.37
N LEU A 108 13.08 0.65 -0.23
CA LEU A 108 14.19 1.04 -1.09
C LEU A 108 13.94 0.50 -2.49
N GLY A 109 13.90 1.40 -3.49
CA GLY A 109 13.59 1.06 -4.89
C GLY A 109 12.13 1.29 -5.29
N ALA A 110 11.22 1.59 -4.36
CA ALA A 110 9.81 1.82 -4.68
C ALA A 110 9.59 2.98 -5.68
N GLN A 111 10.44 4.01 -5.64
CA GLN A 111 10.38 5.09 -6.62
C GLN A 111 10.60 4.57 -8.04
N HIS A 112 11.61 3.73 -8.26
CA HIS A 112 11.85 3.13 -9.58
C HIS A 112 10.67 2.26 -10.01
N VAL A 113 10.04 1.55 -9.07
CA VAL A 113 8.85 0.76 -9.37
C VAL A 113 7.69 1.63 -9.82
N ILE A 114 7.44 2.73 -9.12
CA ILE A 114 6.40 3.71 -9.46
C ILE A 114 6.73 4.43 -10.77
N GLU A 115 7.99 4.72 -11.07
CA GLU A 115 8.37 5.34 -12.35
C GLU A 115 8.13 4.40 -13.54
N THR A 116 8.40 3.11 -13.37
CA THR A 116 8.20 2.10 -14.42
C THR A 116 6.73 1.75 -14.61
N LEU A 117 5.98 1.54 -13.53
CA LEU A 117 4.57 1.13 -13.60
C LEU A 117 3.59 2.30 -13.58
N GLY A 118 4.05 3.49 -13.19
CA GLY A 118 3.25 4.68 -12.88
C GLY A 118 2.48 4.63 -11.55
N TYR A 119 2.59 3.56 -10.76
CA TYR A 119 2.02 3.43 -9.40
C TYR A 119 2.73 2.32 -8.60
N PHE A 120 2.48 2.24 -7.29
CA PHE A 120 2.97 1.11 -6.49
C PHE A 120 1.91 0.00 -6.49
N PRO A 121 2.19 -1.18 -7.07
CA PRO A 121 1.16 -2.18 -7.30
C PRO A 121 0.65 -2.81 -5.99
N PRO A 122 -0.64 -3.16 -5.92
CA PRO A 122 -1.24 -3.77 -4.72
C PRO A 122 -0.87 -5.25 -4.55
N PHE A 123 -0.16 -5.83 -5.52
CA PHE A 123 0.20 -7.24 -5.64
C PHE A 123 -0.93 -8.21 -5.25
N HIS A 124 -1.83 -8.47 -6.19
CA HIS A 124 -3.08 -9.20 -5.96
C HIS A 124 -3.29 -10.24 -7.07
N TYR A 125 -3.42 -11.51 -6.69
CA TYR A 125 -3.50 -12.65 -7.60
C TYR A 125 -2.25 -12.88 -8.45
N ASP A 126 -1.11 -12.34 -8.03
CA ASP A 126 0.18 -12.52 -8.70
C ASP A 126 0.82 -13.87 -8.35
N GLU A 127 1.59 -14.44 -9.28
CA GLU A 127 2.27 -15.71 -9.06
C GLU A 127 3.57 -15.52 -8.27
N ILE A 128 3.78 -16.35 -7.25
CA ILE A 128 5.04 -16.42 -6.50
C ILE A 128 5.90 -17.48 -7.17
N THR A 129 6.98 -17.06 -7.82
CA THR A 129 7.84 -17.94 -8.63
C THR A 129 9.10 -18.38 -7.93
N ASP A 130 9.58 -17.61 -6.95
CA ASP A 130 10.74 -17.96 -6.14
C ASP A 130 10.62 -17.41 -4.72
N VAL A 131 11.08 -18.21 -3.75
CA VAL A 131 11.13 -17.86 -2.33
C VAL A 131 12.41 -18.43 -1.74
N GLN A 132 13.24 -17.55 -1.18
CA GLN A 132 14.50 -17.93 -0.56
C GLN A 132 14.58 -17.34 0.85
N LEU A 133 14.55 -18.22 1.85
CA LEU A 133 14.79 -17.85 3.24
C LEU A 133 16.26 -18.15 3.57
N GLU A 134 17.00 -17.12 3.97
CA GLU A 134 18.40 -17.23 4.36
C GLU A 134 18.57 -16.88 5.84
N THR A 135 19.54 -17.53 6.48
CA THR A 135 19.93 -17.20 7.85
C THR A 135 21.44 -17.11 7.95
N VAL A 136 21.95 -15.90 8.14
CA VAL A 136 23.38 -15.63 8.26
C VAL A 136 23.63 -14.97 9.61
N GLN A 137 24.48 -15.57 10.45
CA GLN A 137 24.81 -15.04 11.78
C GLN A 137 23.58 -14.72 12.66
N ASN A 138 22.55 -15.57 12.61
CA ASN A 138 21.24 -15.41 13.29
C ASN A 138 20.39 -14.23 12.80
N ILE A 139 20.72 -13.65 11.64
CA ILE A 139 19.89 -12.67 10.95
C ILE A 139 19.16 -13.41 9.84
N GLN A 140 17.83 -13.32 9.84
CA GLN A 140 16.97 -13.91 8.82
C GLN A 140 16.63 -12.87 7.75
N SER A 141 16.62 -13.31 6.50
CA SER A 141 16.18 -12.54 5.34
C SER A 141 15.37 -13.40 4.40
N LEU A 142 14.41 -12.77 3.71
CA LEU A 142 13.54 -13.43 2.74
C LEU A 142 13.65 -12.70 1.41
N SER A 143 13.98 -13.45 0.36
CA SER A 143 13.81 -13.01 -1.01
C SER A 143 12.55 -13.64 -1.59
N LEU A 144 11.73 -12.84 -2.27
CA LEU A 144 10.46 -13.23 -2.85
C LEU A 144 10.38 -12.67 -4.27
N VAL A 145 10.04 -13.50 -5.25
CA VAL A 145 9.81 -13.08 -6.64
C VAL A 145 8.33 -13.24 -6.97
N LEU A 146 7.70 -12.11 -7.32
CA LEU A 146 6.32 -12.05 -7.79
C LEU A 146 6.31 -11.75 -9.29
N THR A 147 5.61 -12.56 -10.07
CA THR A 147 5.29 -12.24 -11.45
C THR A 147 4.02 -11.41 -11.44
N HIS A 148 4.18 -10.10 -11.64
CA HIS A 148 3.08 -9.16 -11.70
C HIS A 148 2.45 -9.15 -13.09
N ASN A 149 1.15 -9.46 -13.15
CA ASN A 149 0.39 -9.53 -14.40
C ASN A 149 -0.67 -8.43 -14.44
N ALA A 150 -0.30 -7.28 -15.02
CA ALA A 150 -1.20 -6.13 -15.09
C ALA A 150 -2.35 -6.33 -16.10
N ASP A 151 -2.12 -6.99 -17.25
CA ASP A 151 -3.14 -7.12 -18.33
C ASP A 151 -2.92 -8.30 -19.32
N GLN A 152 -2.48 -9.48 -18.85
CA GLN A 152 -2.22 -10.71 -19.66
C GLN A 152 -1.18 -10.62 -20.80
N GLU A 153 -0.82 -9.41 -21.26
CA GLU A 153 0.19 -9.17 -22.30
C GLU A 153 1.51 -8.63 -21.72
N TRP A 154 1.52 -8.31 -20.42
CA TRP A 154 2.68 -7.71 -19.77
C TRP A 154 2.92 -8.35 -18.41
N GLU A 155 3.90 -9.24 -18.39
CA GLU A 155 4.42 -9.88 -17.19
C GLU A 155 5.70 -9.16 -16.77
N GLN A 156 5.80 -8.79 -15.49
CA GLN A 156 7.01 -8.21 -14.91
C GLN A 156 7.40 -8.98 -13.65
N GLN A 157 8.68 -9.33 -13.52
CA GLN A 157 9.17 -9.94 -12.30
C GLN A 157 9.59 -8.86 -11.31
N VAL A 158 8.95 -8.90 -10.14
CA VAL A 158 9.23 -8.00 -9.04
C VAL A 158 9.90 -8.78 -7.92
N HIS A 159 11.11 -8.37 -7.59
CA HIS A 159 11.92 -9.03 -6.58
C HIS A 159 11.88 -8.19 -5.32
N PHE A 160 11.38 -8.80 -4.25
CA PHE A 160 11.44 -8.29 -2.91
C PHE A 160 12.58 -8.93 -2.15
N HIS A 161 13.28 -8.13 -1.36
CA HIS A 161 14.21 -8.62 -0.36
C HIS A 161 13.91 -7.95 0.99
N PHE A 162 13.61 -8.78 1.98
CA PHE A 162 13.26 -8.38 3.34
C PHE A 162 14.40 -8.73 4.29
N GLU A 163 14.89 -7.74 5.04
CA GLU A 163 16.02 -7.92 5.96
C GLU A 163 15.58 -7.86 7.43
N HIS A 164 16.36 -8.54 8.28
CA HIS A 164 16.17 -8.59 9.74
C HIS A 164 14.77 -9.06 10.13
N ILE A 165 14.38 -10.21 9.58
CA ILE A 165 13.08 -10.81 9.82
C ILE A 165 12.95 -11.29 11.27
N GLN A 166 11.77 -11.06 11.84
CA GLN A 166 11.39 -11.48 13.20
C GLN A 166 9.91 -11.86 13.24
N GLN A 167 9.51 -12.60 14.29
CA GLN A 167 8.10 -12.96 14.57
C GLN A 167 7.38 -13.56 13.35
N GLU A 168 8.00 -14.59 12.78
CA GLU A 168 7.63 -15.15 11.49
C GLU A 168 6.65 -16.33 11.59
N MET A 169 5.73 -16.39 10.64
CA MET A 169 4.92 -17.55 10.30
C MET A 169 4.99 -17.73 8.78
N PHE A 170 5.53 -18.86 8.33
CA PHE A 170 5.62 -19.21 6.91
C PHE A 170 4.88 -20.53 6.64
N SER A 171 4.05 -20.57 5.60
CA SER A 171 3.61 -21.84 5.01
C SER A 171 4.67 -22.37 4.04
N PRO A 172 4.69 -23.67 3.75
CA PRO A 172 5.60 -24.21 2.74
C PRO A 172 5.22 -23.74 1.33
N MET A 173 6.18 -23.76 0.41
CA MET A 173 5.89 -23.63 -1.01
C MET A 173 5.18 -24.88 -1.54
N GLU A 174 4.26 -24.68 -2.46
CA GLU A 174 3.55 -25.73 -3.18
C GLU A 174 3.90 -25.71 -4.68
N ALA A 175 3.30 -26.62 -5.46
CA ALA A 175 3.47 -26.65 -6.91
C ALA A 175 2.90 -25.41 -7.61
N SER A 176 1.95 -24.72 -6.98
CA SER A 176 1.39 -23.45 -7.44
C SER A 176 1.23 -22.52 -6.24
N ASN A 177 1.89 -21.36 -6.31
CA ASN A 177 1.89 -20.36 -5.25
C ASN A 177 1.30 -19.07 -5.83
N VAL A 178 0.10 -18.71 -5.38
CA VAL A 178 -0.62 -17.54 -5.88
C VAL A 178 -0.87 -16.61 -4.72
N CYS A 179 -0.25 -15.42 -4.78
CA CYS A 179 -0.46 -14.35 -3.83
C CYS A 179 -1.91 -13.88 -3.91
N LEU A 180 -2.67 -13.99 -2.82
CA LEU A 180 -3.92 -13.25 -2.70
C LEU A 180 -3.59 -11.77 -2.47
N GLN A 181 -2.75 -11.44 -1.50
CA GLN A 181 -2.43 -10.06 -1.22
C GLN A 181 -1.09 -9.94 -0.52
N LEU A 182 -0.24 -9.04 -1.00
CA LEU A 182 0.93 -8.58 -0.25
C LEU A 182 0.62 -7.21 0.37
N SER A 183 0.73 -7.13 1.69
CA SER A 183 0.40 -5.92 2.44
C SER A 183 1.49 -5.54 3.43
N PHE A 184 1.60 -4.23 3.65
CA PHE A 184 2.58 -3.62 4.53
C PHE A 184 1.88 -2.68 5.50
N THR A 185 2.26 -2.76 6.77
CA THR A 185 1.77 -1.85 7.81
C THR A 185 2.90 -1.52 8.78
N TYR A 186 2.91 -0.30 9.32
CA TYR A 186 3.85 0.04 10.38
C TYR A 186 3.54 -0.72 11.68
N ALA A 187 4.56 -1.30 12.30
CA ALA A 187 4.48 -2.00 13.57
C ALA A 187 5.61 -1.54 14.49
N ALA A 188 5.33 -0.53 15.33
CA ALA A 188 6.34 0.15 16.16
C ALA A 188 7.50 0.71 15.32
N ASP A 189 8.71 0.19 15.47
CA ASP A 189 9.92 0.55 14.73
C ASP A 189 10.21 -0.36 13.53
N GLN A 190 9.33 -1.33 13.26
CA GLN A 190 9.42 -2.30 12.18
C GLN A 190 8.26 -2.17 11.19
N ILE A 191 8.34 -2.93 10.10
CA ILE A 191 7.29 -3.09 9.11
C ILE A 191 6.74 -4.50 9.23
N ARG A 192 5.43 -4.61 9.47
CA ARG A 192 4.72 -5.88 9.34
C ARG A 192 4.41 -6.13 7.88
N VAL A 193 4.79 -7.31 7.42
CA VAL A 193 4.50 -7.84 6.10
C VAL A 193 3.51 -8.97 6.28
N ASN A 194 2.38 -8.91 5.57
CA ASN A 194 1.47 -10.05 5.41
C ASN A 194 1.37 -10.38 3.93
N LEU A 195 1.72 -11.62 3.60
CA LEU A 195 1.53 -12.25 2.30
C LEU A 195 0.46 -13.32 2.47
N ASP A 196 -0.77 -12.97 2.13
CA ASP A 196 -1.87 -13.91 2.06
C ASP A 196 -1.83 -14.61 0.70
N ALA A 197 -2.19 -15.89 0.68
CA ALA A 197 -2.13 -16.73 -0.52
C ALA A 197 -3.50 -17.33 -0.84
N VAL A 198 -3.83 -17.37 -2.13
CA VAL A 198 -4.92 -18.22 -2.64
C VAL A 198 -4.51 -19.69 -2.54
N SER A 199 -3.25 -19.98 -2.84
CA SER A 199 -2.64 -21.31 -2.71
C SER A 199 -1.14 -21.19 -2.43
N GLY A 200 -0.58 -22.18 -1.74
CA GLY A 200 0.86 -22.29 -1.52
C GLY A 200 1.42 -21.35 -0.44
N PHE A 201 2.49 -20.64 -0.81
CA PHE A 201 3.30 -19.85 0.12
C PHE A 201 2.59 -18.60 0.64
N SER A 202 2.46 -18.51 1.95
CA SER A 202 1.92 -17.41 2.74
C SER A 202 2.91 -17.08 3.85
N ALA A 203 2.95 -15.80 4.23
CA ALA A 203 3.91 -15.33 5.21
C ALA A 203 3.33 -14.21 6.07
N THR A 204 3.65 -14.21 7.36
CA THR A 204 3.42 -13.07 8.25
C THR A 204 4.67 -12.87 9.08
N PHE A 205 5.28 -11.69 9.00
CA PHE A 205 6.52 -11.40 9.72
C PHE A 205 6.74 -9.90 9.91
N LEU A 206 7.69 -9.55 10.78
CA LEU A 206 8.22 -8.20 10.92
C LEU A 206 9.59 -8.11 10.25
N CYS A 207 9.89 -6.98 9.61
CA CYS A 207 11.21 -6.69 9.04
C CYS A 207 11.59 -5.22 9.29
N SER A 208 12.89 -4.91 9.21
CA SER A 208 13.36 -3.52 9.36
C SER A 208 13.56 -2.82 8.01
N THR A 209 13.89 -3.59 6.98
CA THR A 209 14.29 -3.08 5.67
C THR A 209 13.59 -3.88 4.58
N ILE A 210 13.13 -3.17 3.55
CA ILE A 210 12.55 -3.75 2.34
C ILE A 210 13.26 -3.15 1.14
N HIS A 211 13.76 -4.01 0.27
CA HIS A 211 14.27 -3.66 -1.04
C HIS A 211 13.34 -4.22 -2.10
N ILE A 212 13.14 -3.46 -3.18
CA ILE A 212 12.37 -3.87 -4.34
C ILE A 212 13.13 -3.53 -5.62
N GLN A 213 13.12 -4.44 -6.59
CA GLN A 213 13.73 -4.24 -7.89
C GLN A 213 12.95 -4.95 -9.00
N PHE A 214 13.00 -4.38 -10.21
CA PHE A 214 12.59 -5.04 -11.44
C PHE A 214 13.75 -5.82 -12.05
N HIS A 215 13.42 -6.91 -12.72
CA HIS A 215 14.35 -7.66 -13.57
C HIS A 215 13.93 -7.60 -15.04
#